data_AF-A0A356FU89-F1
#
_entry.id   AF-A0A356FU89-F1
#
_cell.length_a   1.000
_cell.length_b   1.000
_cell.length_c   1.000
_cell.angle_alpha   90.00
_cell.angle_beta   90.00
_cell.angle_gamma   90.00
#
_symmetry.space_group_name_H-M   'P 1'
#
loop_
_entity.id
_entity.type
_entity.pdbx_description
1 polymer ?
#
loop_
_entity_poly.entity_id
_entity_poly.type
_entity_poly.pdbx_seq_one_letter_code
_entity_poly.pdbx_strand_id
1 'polypeptide(L)'
;QRYEWTAFPKVAQSITPIDRHPFGVAINGVLFDPGTAEFFRGDRHSEWKLEAMTSRMARALDANHAHVQPSGAYHYHGLPTALIARLKASSRSMILIGWAADGFPIYSLHGHRNSLDSNSPLVELRASYRMREGNRPTGDSVPQGPYNGHYTLDWEYVAGSGDLDACNGRHGVTPEFPEGIYYYVITRDYPFIPRSFMGTPDPSFLHRRSPRNRMNRPFPSGDNSMRKKPHLQPKGH
;
A
#
# COMPACT_ATOMS: atom_id res chain seq x y z
N GLN A 1 -0.70 4.69 -15.98
CA GLN A 1 0.69 4.47 -15.52
C GLN A 1 1.17 3.12 -16.05
N ARG A 2 2.48 2.94 -16.27
CA ARG A 2 3.08 1.65 -16.67
C ARG A 2 3.94 1.17 -15.51
N TYR A 3 3.78 -0.10 -15.14
CA TYR A 3 4.57 -0.79 -14.12
C TYR A 3 5.43 -1.85 -14.79
N GLU A 4 6.65 -1.99 -14.32
CA GLU A 4 7.66 -2.92 -14.83
C GLU A 4 8.20 -3.76 -13.69
N TRP A 5 8.55 -5.01 -13.99
CA TRP A 5 9.09 -5.94 -13.01
C TRP A 5 10.31 -6.63 -13.59
N THR A 6 11.26 -6.97 -12.72
CA THR A 6 12.26 -7.99 -13.06
C THR A 6 11.57 -9.35 -13.20
N ALA A 7 11.90 -10.10 -14.24
CA ALA A 7 11.45 -11.49 -14.39
C ALA A 7 12.22 -12.45 -13.46
N PHE A 8 13.32 -11.98 -12.85
CA PHE A 8 14.20 -12.77 -12.00
C PHE A 8 14.49 -11.99 -10.71
N PRO A 9 13.52 -11.92 -9.78
CA PRO A 9 13.70 -11.22 -8.51
C PRO A 9 14.81 -11.87 -7.69
N LYS A 10 15.55 -11.05 -6.94
CA LYS A 10 16.64 -11.49 -6.06
C LYS A 10 16.48 -10.83 -4.70
N VAL A 11 16.76 -11.61 -3.65
CA VAL A 11 16.84 -11.08 -2.29
C VAL A 11 18.00 -10.08 -2.23
N ALA A 12 17.71 -8.88 -1.77
CA ALA A 12 18.70 -7.82 -1.60
C ALA A 12 19.50 -8.00 -0.31
N GLN A 13 20.61 -7.26 -0.18
CA GLN A 13 21.44 -7.27 1.04
C GLN A 13 20.72 -6.63 2.24
N SER A 14 19.77 -5.75 1.97
CA SER A 14 18.98 -5.05 2.97
C SER A 14 17.54 -4.91 2.52
N ILE A 15 16.63 -4.86 3.50
CA ILE A 15 15.21 -4.63 3.28
C ILE A 15 14.99 -3.18 2.82
N THR A 16 14.17 -2.99 1.78
CA THR A 16 13.75 -1.66 1.31
C THR A 16 12.38 -1.31 1.90
N PRO A 17 12.25 -0.30 2.77
CA PRO A 17 10.95 0.12 3.28
C PRO A 17 10.08 0.72 2.16
N ILE A 18 8.76 0.54 2.25
CA ILE A 18 7.84 1.24 1.36
C ILE A 18 7.79 2.70 1.75
N ASP A 19 8.11 3.59 0.81
CA ASP A 19 7.90 5.03 0.92
C ASP A 19 7.19 5.52 -0.33
N ARG A 20 5.92 5.93 -0.23
CA ARG A 20 5.16 6.52 -1.34
C ARG A 20 5.07 5.64 -2.61
N HIS A 21 4.97 4.33 -2.48
CA HIS A 21 4.74 3.39 -3.59
C HIS A 21 3.59 2.45 -3.29
N PRO A 22 2.78 2.05 -4.30
CA PRO A 22 2.03 0.83 -4.16
C PRO A 22 3.03 -0.32 -3.97
N PHE A 23 2.69 -1.25 -3.08
CA PHE A 23 3.50 -2.43 -2.81
C PHE A 23 3.60 -3.34 -4.03
N GLY A 24 2.53 -3.45 -4.81
CA GLY A 24 2.48 -4.32 -5.97
C GLY A 24 1.18 -4.17 -6.74
N VAL A 25 1.01 -5.01 -7.74
CA VAL A 25 -0.21 -5.06 -8.55
C VAL A 25 -0.81 -6.46 -8.44
N ALA A 26 -2.10 -6.52 -8.11
CA ALA A 26 -2.87 -7.74 -8.13
C ALA A 26 -3.05 -8.24 -9.57
N ILE A 27 -3.29 -9.54 -9.75
CA ILE A 27 -3.47 -10.13 -11.09
C ILE A 27 -4.67 -9.55 -11.87
N ASN A 28 -5.60 -8.87 -11.19
CA ASN A 28 -6.70 -8.14 -11.81
C ASN A 28 -6.38 -6.66 -12.12
N GLY A 29 -5.12 -6.25 -11.99
CA GLY A 29 -4.64 -4.90 -12.29
C GLY A 29 -4.83 -3.87 -11.18
N VAL A 30 -5.42 -4.24 -10.04
CA VAL A 30 -5.65 -3.34 -8.90
C VAL A 30 -4.39 -3.24 -8.03
N LEU A 31 -4.06 -2.04 -7.58
CA LEU A 31 -2.87 -1.80 -6.77
C LEU A 31 -3.06 -2.31 -5.33
N PHE A 32 -2.00 -2.84 -4.75
CA PHE A 32 -1.85 -3.00 -3.31
C PHE A 32 -1.19 -1.73 -2.76
N ASP A 33 -1.89 -0.94 -1.96
CA ASP A 33 -1.35 0.24 -1.29
C ASP A 33 -1.45 0.06 0.23
N PRO A 34 -0.36 -0.30 0.92
CA PRO A 34 -0.42 -0.52 2.37
C PRO A 34 -0.57 0.78 3.16
N GLY A 35 -0.08 1.89 2.61
CA GLY A 35 0.04 3.14 3.33
C GLY A 35 -1.23 3.98 3.26
N THR A 36 -1.33 4.94 4.17
CA THR A 36 -2.28 6.04 4.03
C THR A 36 -1.49 7.34 3.87
N ALA A 37 -2.14 8.35 3.29
CA ALA A 37 -1.65 9.72 3.32
C ALA A 37 -2.15 10.49 4.55
N GLU A 38 -2.65 9.78 5.57
CA GLU A 38 -3.29 10.35 6.75
C GLU A 38 -2.33 10.28 7.94
N PHE A 39 -1.91 11.45 8.39
CA PHE A 39 -0.95 11.61 9.47
C PHE A 39 -1.63 12.15 10.72
N PHE A 40 -1.01 11.97 11.89
CA PHE A 40 -1.50 12.58 13.12
C PHE A 40 -1.69 14.09 12.94
N ARG A 41 -2.90 14.58 13.22
CA ARG A 41 -3.34 15.98 13.01
C ARG A 41 -3.16 16.50 11.56
N GLY A 42 -3.02 15.61 10.58
CA GLY A 42 -2.77 15.98 9.19
C GLY A 42 -1.36 16.50 8.92
N ASP A 43 -0.44 16.41 9.88
CA ASP A 43 0.95 16.85 9.69
C ASP A 43 1.74 15.82 8.87
N ARG A 44 2.06 16.16 7.63
CA ARG A 44 2.84 15.30 6.70
C ARG A 44 4.28 15.03 7.17
N HIS A 45 4.75 15.75 8.18
CA HIS A 45 6.05 15.51 8.81
C HIS A 45 5.97 14.56 10.01
N SER A 46 4.76 14.20 10.46
CA SER A 46 4.58 13.26 11.55
C SER A 46 5.00 11.85 11.12
N GLU A 47 5.67 11.14 12.02
CA GLU A 47 5.96 9.71 11.85
C GLU A 47 4.72 8.84 12.14
N TRP A 48 3.70 9.41 12.79
CA TRP A 48 2.46 8.74 13.17
C TRP A 48 1.47 8.76 12.02
N LYS A 49 1.56 7.72 11.17
CA LYS A 49 0.64 7.45 10.06
C LYS A 49 -0.52 6.58 10.52
N LEU A 50 -1.75 6.92 10.11
CA LEU A 50 -2.93 6.13 10.39
C LEU A 50 -2.97 4.88 9.53
N GLU A 51 -3.48 3.78 10.10
CA GLU A 51 -3.70 2.54 9.39
C GLU A 51 -5.10 2.51 8.75
N ALA A 52 -5.18 2.14 7.47
CA ALA A 52 -6.44 2.09 6.74
C ALA A 52 -7.43 1.08 7.36
N MET A 53 -6.92 -0.07 7.78
CA MET A 53 -7.71 -1.23 8.21
C MET A 53 -8.20 -1.17 9.65
N THR A 54 -7.49 -0.47 10.53
CA THR A 54 -7.72 -0.50 11.98
C THR A 54 -8.08 0.85 12.58
N SER A 55 -7.88 1.95 11.84
CA SER A 55 -8.28 3.27 12.31
C SER A 55 -9.69 3.65 11.87
N ARG A 56 -10.09 4.90 12.12
CA ARG A 56 -11.32 5.51 11.60
C ARG A 56 -11.50 5.35 10.09
N MET A 57 -10.42 5.14 9.35
CA MET A 57 -10.43 4.96 7.89
C MET A 57 -11.09 3.67 7.45
N ALA A 58 -11.18 2.65 8.31
CA ALA A 58 -11.75 1.35 7.97
C ALA A 58 -13.20 1.46 7.47
N ARG A 59 -13.94 2.50 7.92
CA ARG A 59 -15.32 2.78 7.49
C ARG A 59 -15.45 3.21 6.03
N ALA A 60 -14.35 3.65 5.41
CA ALA A 60 -14.32 4.05 4.01
C ALA A 60 -13.98 2.87 3.07
N LEU A 61 -13.57 1.72 3.63
CA LEU A 61 -13.22 0.54 2.86
C LEU A 61 -14.48 -0.26 2.50
N ASP A 62 -14.48 -0.87 1.32
CA ASP A 62 -15.50 -1.82 0.92
C ASP A 62 -15.19 -3.25 1.42
N ALA A 63 -16.03 -4.22 1.04
CA ALA A 63 -15.90 -5.62 1.43
C ALA A 63 -14.62 -6.32 0.90
N ASN A 64 -13.87 -5.68 0.00
CA ASN A 64 -12.57 -6.13 -0.48
C ASN A 64 -11.41 -5.40 0.20
N HIS A 65 -11.68 -4.66 1.28
CA HIS A 65 -10.68 -3.87 1.99
C HIS A 65 -10.01 -2.82 1.08
N ALA A 66 -10.79 -2.23 0.19
CA ALA A 66 -10.33 -1.28 -0.80
C ALA A 66 -11.22 -0.06 -0.87
N HIS A 67 -10.73 0.99 -1.52
CA HIS A 67 -11.56 2.14 -1.88
C HIS A 67 -11.01 2.85 -3.13
N VAL A 68 -11.77 3.83 -3.62
CA VAL A 68 -11.35 4.72 -4.70
C VAL A 68 -10.68 5.96 -4.10
N GLN A 69 -9.51 6.33 -4.61
CA GLN A 69 -8.81 7.57 -4.23
C GLN A 69 -9.33 8.77 -5.05
N PRO A 70 -9.03 10.04 -4.67
CA PRO A 70 -9.54 11.21 -5.38
C PRO A 70 -9.25 11.25 -6.89
N SER A 71 -8.18 10.58 -7.35
CA SER A 71 -7.87 10.46 -8.78
C SER A 71 -8.73 9.43 -9.53
N GLY A 72 -9.68 8.76 -8.86
CA GLY A 72 -10.52 7.70 -9.42
C GLY A 72 -9.88 6.30 -9.42
N ALA A 73 -8.63 6.14 -8.95
CA ALA A 73 -7.99 4.84 -8.89
C ALA A 73 -8.48 4.04 -7.67
N TYR A 74 -8.91 2.79 -7.91
CA TYR A 74 -9.28 1.83 -6.88
C TYR A 74 -8.04 1.04 -6.43
N HIS A 75 -7.86 0.84 -5.12
CA HIS A 75 -6.71 0.10 -4.57
C HIS A 75 -7.06 -0.63 -3.26
N TYR A 76 -6.35 -1.74 -3.01
CA TYR A 76 -6.49 -2.54 -1.80
C TYR A 76 -5.60 -2.00 -0.67
N HIS A 77 -6.14 -1.98 0.55
CA HIS A 77 -5.40 -1.84 1.81
C HIS A 77 -5.30 -3.17 2.60
N GLY A 78 -6.01 -4.21 2.16
CA GLY A 78 -6.02 -5.52 2.82
C GLY A 78 -6.35 -6.64 1.85
N LEU A 79 -6.97 -7.71 2.36
CA LEU A 79 -7.30 -8.91 1.59
C LEU A 79 -8.29 -8.61 0.46
N PRO A 80 -7.96 -8.89 -0.81
CA PRO A 80 -8.89 -8.72 -1.93
C PRO A 80 -9.91 -9.88 -1.96
N THR A 81 -10.90 -9.81 -1.07
CA THR A 81 -11.82 -10.92 -0.73
C THR A 81 -12.47 -11.57 -1.96
N ALA A 82 -13.08 -10.78 -2.85
CA ALA A 82 -13.75 -11.31 -4.04
C ALA A 82 -12.78 -11.92 -5.06
N LEU A 83 -11.57 -11.33 -5.21
CA LEU A 83 -10.53 -11.89 -6.07
C LEU A 83 -10.09 -13.26 -5.55
N ILE A 84 -9.80 -13.35 -4.24
CA ILE A 84 -9.40 -14.62 -3.61
C ILE A 84 -10.51 -15.66 -3.76
N ALA A 85 -11.77 -15.30 -3.52
CA ALA A 85 -12.90 -16.23 -3.67
C ALA A 85 -12.99 -16.77 -5.10
N ARG A 86 -12.83 -15.90 -6.11
CA ARG A 86 -12.83 -16.29 -7.53
C ARG A 86 -11.69 -17.25 -7.87
N LEU A 87 -10.47 -17.01 -7.37
CA LEU A 87 -9.30 -17.86 -7.65
C LEU A 87 -9.31 -19.17 -6.86
N LYS A 88 -9.87 -19.17 -5.65
CA LYS A 88 -10.03 -20.37 -4.82
C LYS A 88 -11.03 -21.35 -5.43
N ALA A 89 -12.06 -20.86 -6.13
CA ALA A 89 -12.99 -21.73 -6.85
C ALA A 89 -12.28 -22.63 -7.89
N SER A 90 -11.11 -22.20 -8.37
CA SER A 90 -10.30 -22.95 -9.35
C SER A 90 -9.14 -23.76 -8.75
N SER A 91 -8.82 -23.65 -7.45
CA SER A 91 -7.68 -24.37 -6.87
C SER A 91 -7.77 -24.65 -5.37
N ARG A 92 -7.23 -25.80 -4.96
CA ARG A 92 -6.96 -26.16 -3.54
C ARG A 92 -5.51 -25.88 -3.12
N SER A 93 -4.71 -25.24 -3.96
CA SER A 93 -3.32 -24.87 -3.69
C SER A 93 -3.19 -23.49 -3.03
N MET A 94 -1.94 -23.07 -2.78
CA MET A 94 -1.64 -21.66 -2.56
C MET A 94 -2.20 -20.81 -3.70
N ILE A 95 -2.67 -19.60 -3.40
CA ILE A 95 -3.31 -18.71 -4.37
C ILE A 95 -2.40 -17.51 -4.63
N LEU A 96 -1.79 -17.48 -5.81
CA LEU A 96 -1.10 -16.31 -6.32
C LEU A 96 -2.11 -15.20 -6.62
N ILE A 97 -1.93 -14.03 -6.01
CA ILE A 97 -2.85 -12.89 -6.14
C ILE A 97 -2.22 -11.65 -6.76
N GLY A 98 -0.89 -11.61 -6.92
CA GLY A 98 -0.21 -10.51 -7.58
C GLY A 98 1.30 -10.61 -7.55
N TRP A 99 1.93 -9.51 -7.94
CA TRP A 99 3.39 -9.36 -7.98
C TRP A 99 3.80 -8.05 -7.30
N ALA A 100 4.75 -8.15 -6.38
CA ALA A 100 5.31 -7.00 -5.67
C ALA A 100 6.23 -6.20 -6.60
N ALA A 101 6.45 -4.93 -6.29
CA ALA A 101 7.26 -4.03 -7.12
C ALA A 101 8.71 -4.52 -7.34
N ASP A 102 9.23 -5.39 -6.47
CA ASP A 102 10.56 -6.00 -6.58
C ASP A 102 10.59 -7.32 -7.37
N GLY A 103 9.44 -7.72 -7.93
CA GLY A 103 9.29 -8.91 -8.78
C GLY A 103 8.92 -10.19 -8.05
N PHE A 104 8.91 -10.21 -6.72
CA PHE A 104 8.50 -11.42 -5.99
C PHE A 104 6.97 -11.61 -6.01
N PRO A 105 6.50 -12.87 -6.02
CA PRO A 105 5.06 -13.17 -6.02
C PRO A 105 4.40 -12.82 -4.69
N ILE A 106 3.13 -12.44 -4.76
CA ILE A 106 2.26 -12.17 -3.62
C ILE A 106 1.18 -13.24 -3.56
N TYR A 107 1.11 -13.96 -2.45
CA TYR A 107 0.08 -14.97 -2.19
C TYR A 107 -0.97 -14.48 -1.20
N SER A 108 -2.16 -15.07 -1.28
CA SER A 108 -3.18 -14.95 -0.23
C SER A 108 -2.72 -15.60 1.08
N LEU A 109 -3.53 -15.46 2.13
CA LEU A 109 -3.24 -15.88 3.51
C LEU A 109 -2.82 -17.35 3.74
N HIS A 110 -2.96 -18.27 2.78
CA HIS A 110 -2.63 -19.69 2.97
C HIS A 110 -1.32 -20.11 2.29
N GLY A 111 -0.50 -20.86 3.02
CA GLY A 111 0.70 -21.52 2.51
C GLY A 111 0.99 -22.84 3.22
N HIS A 112 1.96 -23.60 2.70
CA HIS A 112 2.36 -24.88 3.30
C HIS A 112 2.83 -24.72 4.75
N ARG A 113 2.38 -25.57 5.68
CA ARG A 113 2.84 -25.53 7.07
C ARG A 113 4.36 -25.66 7.17
N ASN A 114 4.93 -26.65 6.48
CA ASN A 114 6.36 -26.71 6.18
C ASN A 114 6.60 -26.03 4.83
N SER A 115 7.28 -24.89 4.82
CA SER A 115 7.45 -24.10 3.59
C SER A 115 8.29 -24.79 2.51
N LEU A 116 9.04 -25.84 2.84
CA LEU A 116 9.89 -26.59 1.91
C LEU A 116 9.26 -27.88 1.39
N ASP A 117 8.03 -28.19 1.82
CA ASP A 117 7.34 -29.44 1.44
C ASP A 117 5.97 -29.13 0.82
N SER A 118 5.86 -29.38 -0.48
CA SER A 118 4.63 -29.16 -1.26
C SER A 118 3.50 -30.13 -0.92
N ASN A 119 3.80 -31.21 -0.18
CA ASN A 119 2.79 -32.14 0.33
C ASN A 119 2.29 -31.73 1.73
N SER A 120 2.95 -30.77 2.37
CA SER A 120 2.54 -30.27 3.68
C SER A 120 1.17 -29.59 3.59
N PRO A 121 0.28 -29.77 4.58
CA PRO A 121 -1.04 -29.14 4.55
C PRO A 121 -0.91 -27.62 4.47
N LEU A 122 -1.85 -26.99 3.76
CA LEU A 122 -1.98 -25.54 3.75
C LEU A 122 -2.60 -25.07 5.06
N VAL A 123 -2.03 -23.99 5.60
CA VAL A 123 -2.48 -23.31 6.81
C VAL A 123 -2.56 -21.81 6.57
N GLU A 124 -3.42 -21.11 7.30
CA GLU A 124 -3.38 -19.65 7.36
C GLU A 124 -2.06 -19.23 8.04
N LEU A 125 -1.25 -18.48 7.32
CA LEU A 125 0.05 -18.00 7.77
C LEU A 125 -0.11 -16.72 8.59
N ARG A 126 0.56 -16.67 9.74
CA ARG A 126 0.48 -15.53 10.65
C ARG A 126 1.67 -14.59 10.45
N ALA A 127 1.38 -13.30 10.41
CA ALA A 127 2.41 -12.26 10.50
C ALA A 127 3.13 -12.34 11.84
N SER A 128 4.42 -12.01 11.86
CA SER A 128 5.22 -11.91 13.09
C SER A 128 5.15 -10.51 13.69
N TYR A 129 3.96 -9.92 13.72
CA TYR A 129 3.72 -8.58 14.27
C TYR A 129 2.70 -8.66 15.40
N ARG A 130 2.89 -7.79 16.40
CA ARG A 130 1.91 -7.58 17.46
C ARG A 130 1.74 -6.11 17.74
N MET A 131 0.61 -5.77 18.34
CA MET A 131 0.40 -4.44 18.89
C MET A 131 1.30 -4.26 20.11
N ARG A 132 1.97 -3.11 20.22
CA ARG A 132 2.72 -2.71 21.41
C ARG A 132 1.77 -2.60 22.60
N GLU A 133 2.28 -2.87 23.79
CA GLU A 133 1.53 -2.75 25.03
C GLU A 133 1.78 -1.41 25.73
N GLY A 134 0.84 -0.97 26.58
CA GLY A 134 0.96 0.25 27.36
C GLY A 134 0.57 1.53 26.61
N ASN A 135 1.17 2.65 27.00
CA ASN A 135 0.88 3.98 26.47
C ASN A 135 1.94 4.44 25.46
N ARG A 136 1.49 5.18 24.45
CA ARG A 136 2.35 5.93 23.54
C ARG A 136 3.14 7.00 24.30
N PRO A 137 4.29 7.46 23.77
CA PRO A 137 5.02 8.59 24.34
C PRO A 137 4.14 9.84 24.50
N THR A 138 4.47 10.68 25.47
CA THR A 138 3.82 11.97 25.69
C THR A 138 4.50 13.07 24.88
N GLY A 139 3.72 13.94 24.25
CA GLY A 139 4.22 15.11 23.52
C GLY A 139 3.15 15.71 22.60
N ASP A 140 3.34 16.95 22.15
CA ASP A 140 2.36 17.64 21.32
C ASP A 140 2.29 17.11 19.88
N SER A 141 3.37 16.50 19.40
CA SER A 141 3.51 15.90 18.07
C SER A 141 3.17 14.41 18.02
N VAL A 142 2.71 13.84 19.14
CA VAL A 142 2.44 12.40 19.29
C VAL A 142 0.98 12.17 19.69
N PRO A 143 0.26 11.20 19.07
CA PRO A 143 -1.04 10.78 19.57
C PRO A 143 -0.90 10.22 20.98
N GLN A 144 -1.64 10.78 21.93
CA GLN A 144 -1.57 10.35 23.33
C GLN A 144 -2.45 9.11 23.60
N GLY A 145 -2.25 8.49 24.76
CA GLY A 145 -3.04 7.36 25.23
C GLY A 145 -2.46 5.99 24.85
N PRO A 146 -3.22 4.90 25.05
CA PRO A 146 -2.75 3.54 24.81
C PRO A 146 -2.49 3.28 23.33
N TYR A 147 -1.55 2.38 23.06
CA TYR A 147 -1.46 1.73 21.75
C TYR A 147 -2.80 1.04 21.47
N ASN A 148 -3.41 1.33 20.32
CA ASN A 148 -4.72 0.81 19.95
C ASN A 148 -4.78 0.31 18.49
N GLY A 149 -3.63 0.22 17.84
CA GLY A 149 -3.49 -0.27 16.48
C GLY A 149 -3.89 0.75 15.40
N HIS A 150 -4.32 1.96 15.75
CA HIS A 150 -4.73 2.97 14.77
C HIS A 150 -3.55 3.55 13.98
N TYR A 151 -2.33 3.50 14.51
CA TYR A 151 -1.14 4.02 13.86
C TYR A 151 -0.16 2.91 13.51
N THR A 152 0.61 3.09 12.43
CA THR A 152 1.67 2.14 12.03
C THR A 152 2.64 1.85 13.18
N LEU A 153 3.00 2.90 13.94
CA LEU A 153 3.92 2.81 15.07
C LEU A 153 3.33 2.11 16.30
N ASP A 154 2.04 1.80 16.31
CA ASP A 154 1.44 0.98 17.35
C ASP A 154 1.82 -0.50 17.24
N TRP A 155 2.38 -0.91 16.11
CA TRP A 155 2.76 -2.29 15.84
C TRP A 155 4.28 -2.46 15.91
N GLU A 156 4.72 -3.63 16.35
CA GLU A 156 6.11 -4.02 16.35
C GLU A 156 6.30 -5.41 15.76
N TYR A 157 7.41 -5.58 15.04
CA TYR A 157 7.84 -6.89 14.58
C TYR A 157 8.47 -7.67 15.74
N VAL A 158 8.05 -8.92 15.90
CA VAL A 158 8.57 -9.85 16.91
C VAL A 158 8.98 -11.12 16.20
N ALA A 159 10.28 -11.26 15.92
CA ALA A 159 10.83 -12.39 15.19
C ALA A 159 10.38 -13.74 15.79
N GLY A 160 9.86 -14.62 14.94
CA GLY A 160 9.41 -15.97 15.33
C GLY A 160 8.06 -16.03 16.07
N SER A 161 7.34 -14.92 16.23
CA SER A 161 5.99 -14.93 16.80
C SER A 161 4.92 -15.48 15.84
N GLY A 162 5.19 -15.41 14.55
CA GLY A 162 4.36 -15.96 13.47
C GLY A 162 5.18 -16.82 12.50
N ASP A 163 4.62 -17.02 11.31
CA ASP A 163 5.20 -17.84 10.23
C ASP A 163 6.01 -17.00 9.21
N LEU A 164 5.88 -15.67 9.29
CA LEU A 164 6.39 -14.72 8.29
C LEU A 164 7.47 -13.82 8.88
N ASP A 165 8.37 -13.33 8.03
CA ASP A 165 9.46 -12.42 8.39
C ASP A 165 9.01 -10.94 8.51
N ALA A 166 9.98 -10.04 8.67
CA ALA A 166 9.75 -8.60 8.80
C ALA A 166 9.20 -7.93 7.53
N CYS A 167 9.30 -8.56 6.35
CA CYS A 167 8.61 -8.09 5.15
C CYS A 167 7.26 -8.79 4.94
N ASN A 168 6.78 -9.54 5.94
CA ASN A 168 5.56 -10.34 5.85
C ASN A 168 5.61 -11.36 4.70
N GLY A 169 6.78 -11.94 4.47
CA GLY A 169 7.01 -13.01 3.51
C GLY A 169 7.81 -14.17 4.11
N ARG A 170 8.14 -15.15 3.28
CA ARG A 170 9.06 -16.26 3.60
C ARG A 170 9.54 -16.95 2.33
N HIS A 171 10.58 -17.78 2.45
CA HIS A 171 11.02 -18.66 1.36
C HIS A 171 10.32 -20.02 1.42
N GLY A 172 9.92 -20.55 0.27
CA GLY A 172 9.34 -21.88 0.19
C GLY A 172 8.84 -22.26 -1.19
N VAL A 173 8.43 -23.51 -1.32
CA VAL A 173 7.81 -24.05 -2.54
C VAL A 173 6.40 -23.47 -2.73
N THR A 174 6.04 -23.25 -3.99
CA THR A 174 4.72 -22.78 -4.40
C THR A 174 4.33 -23.47 -5.71
N PRO A 175 3.04 -23.45 -6.13
CA PRO A 175 2.62 -24.10 -7.38
C PRO A 175 3.39 -23.62 -8.61
N GLU A 176 3.68 -22.32 -8.68
CA GLU A 176 4.38 -21.68 -9.78
C GLU A 176 5.91 -21.82 -9.67
N PHE A 177 6.44 -22.02 -8.45
CA PHE A 177 7.87 -22.12 -8.17
C PHE A 177 8.15 -23.36 -7.30
N PRO A 178 8.19 -24.57 -7.91
CA PRO A 178 8.36 -25.83 -7.18
C PRO A 178 9.77 -26.01 -6.59
N GLU A 179 10.78 -25.33 -7.13
CA GLU A 179 12.14 -25.28 -6.57
C GLU A 179 12.26 -24.31 -5.37
N GLY A 180 11.21 -23.55 -5.11
CA GLY A 180 11.14 -22.55 -4.05
C GLY A 180 11.48 -21.15 -4.52
N ILE A 181 10.84 -20.18 -3.88
CA ILE A 181 11.08 -18.74 -4.08
C ILE A 181 10.80 -18.01 -2.77
N TYR A 182 11.36 -16.82 -2.60
CA TYR A 182 10.83 -15.89 -1.63
C TYR A 182 9.47 -15.36 -2.10
N TYR A 183 8.49 -15.30 -1.22
CA TYR A 183 7.17 -14.77 -1.55
C TYR A 183 6.58 -13.99 -0.38
N TYR A 184 5.75 -13.02 -0.73
CA TYR A 184 4.98 -12.24 0.22
C TYR A 184 3.62 -12.84 0.47
N VAL A 185 3.05 -12.53 1.63
CA VAL A 185 1.71 -12.96 2.01
C VAL A 185 0.89 -11.75 2.42
N ILE A 186 -0.33 -11.66 1.88
CA ILE A 186 -1.35 -10.74 2.41
C ILE A 186 -2.05 -11.45 3.56
N THR A 187 -2.04 -10.82 4.74
CA THR A 187 -2.54 -11.41 5.99
C THR A 187 -3.85 -10.76 6.42
N ARG A 188 -4.60 -11.46 7.28
CA ARG A 188 -5.82 -10.92 7.89
C ARG A 188 -5.51 -9.81 8.90
N ASP A 189 -4.42 -9.97 9.63
CA ASP A 189 -3.94 -9.04 10.64
C ASP A 189 -2.79 -8.19 10.11
N TYR A 190 -2.40 -7.17 10.89
CA TYR A 190 -1.30 -6.28 10.56
C TYR A 190 -0.04 -7.08 10.17
N PRO A 191 0.64 -6.74 9.06
CA PRO A 191 0.55 -5.47 8.33
C PRO A 191 -0.54 -5.39 7.25
N PHE A 192 -1.37 -6.44 7.12
CA PHE A 192 -2.37 -6.66 6.07
C PHE A 192 -1.72 -6.82 4.69
N ILE A 193 -1.12 -5.73 4.19
CA ILE A 193 -0.22 -5.71 3.05
C ILE A 193 1.20 -5.43 3.58
N PRO A 194 2.25 -6.16 3.11
CA PRO A 194 3.64 -5.92 3.46
C PRO A 194 4.05 -4.45 3.47
N ARG A 195 4.98 -4.08 4.37
CA ARG A 195 5.48 -2.69 4.55
C ARG A 195 6.88 -2.46 4.01
N SER A 196 7.46 -3.48 3.39
CA SER A 196 8.82 -3.45 2.88
C SER A 196 9.04 -4.53 1.83
N PHE A 197 10.12 -4.37 1.08
CA PHE A 197 10.59 -5.27 0.06
C PHE A 197 11.84 -5.99 0.52
N MET A 198 11.87 -7.31 0.34
CA MET A 198 13.02 -8.20 0.44
C MET A 198 13.95 -8.07 -0.77
N GLY A 199 13.45 -7.65 -1.93
CA GLY A 199 14.24 -7.30 -3.10
C GLY A 199 14.39 -5.79 -3.31
N THR A 200 14.78 -5.41 -4.53
CA THR A 200 14.83 -4.01 -4.95
C THR A 200 13.61 -3.68 -5.81
N PRO A 201 12.70 -2.80 -5.36
CA PRO A 201 11.52 -2.44 -6.13
C PRO A 201 11.87 -1.68 -7.41
N ASP A 202 11.14 -1.94 -8.48
CA ASP A 202 11.33 -1.28 -9.77
C ASP A 202 10.93 0.21 -9.71
N PRO A 203 11.74 1.15 -10.25
CA PRO A 203 11.46 2.58 -10.22
C PRO A 203 10.15 3.02 -10.90
N SER A 204 9.54 2.20 -11.74
CA SER A 204 8.22 2.48 -12.35
C SER A 204 7.08 2.58 -11.33
N PHE A 205 7.27 1.98 -10.15
CA PHE A 205 6.35 2.08 -9.01
C PHE A 205 6.48 3.41 -8.27
N LEU A 206 7.53 4.18 -8.53
CA LEU A 206 7.69 5.51 -7.96
C LEU A 206 6.51 6.42 -8.30
N HIS A 207 5.80 6.93 -7.27
CA HIS A 207 4.83 8.00 -7.49
C HIS A 207 5.62 9.20 -8.04
N ARG A 208 5.55 9.41 -9.36
CA ARG A 208 6.20 10.55 -10.00
C ARG A 208 5.66 11.80 -9.34
N ARG A 209 6.54 12.59 -8.71
CA ARG A 209 6.23 13.98 -8.39
C ARG A 209 5.74 14.61 -9.70
N SER A 210 4.52 15.16 -9.71
CA SER A 210 4.13 16.08 -10.77
C SER A 210 5.27 17.09 -10.92
N PRO A 211 5.82 17.31 -12.13
CA PRO A 211 6.74 18.41 -12.33
C PRO A 211 6.04 19.65 -11.79
N ARG A 212 6.61 20.30 -10.77
CA ARG A 212 6.17 21.65 -10.39
C ARG A 212 6.14 22.43 -11.69
N ASN A 213 4.97 22.92 -12.07
CA ASN A 213 4.76 23.69 -13.28
C ASN A 213 5.70 24.91 -13.20
N ARG A 214 6.91 24.80 -13.77
CA ARG A 214 7.78 25.94 -14.04
C ARG A 214 7.17 26.66 -15.24
N MET A 215 6.04 27.31 -15.01
CA MET A 215 5.52 28.38 -15.85
C MET A 215 5.35 29.63 -14.99
N ASN A 216 6.46 30.14 -14.46
CA ASN A 216 6.61 31.58 -14.39
C ASN A 216 6.89 32.06 -15.81
N ARG A 217 5.81 32.25 -16.59
CA ARG A 217 5.86 33.16 -17.74
C ARG A 217 5.32 34.50 -17.23
N PRO A 218 6.10 35.60 -17.30
CA PRO A 218 5.56 36.90 -16.96
C PRO A 218 4.42 37.23 -17.92
N PHE A 219 3.30 37.69 -17.38
CA PHE A 219 2.21 38.24 -18.16
C PHE A 219 2.74 39.35 -19.07
N PRO A 220 2.40 39.39 -20.37
CA PRO A 220 2.71 40.55 -21.19
C PRO A 220 1.87 41.72 -20.67
N SER A 221 2.54 42.80 -20.32
CA SER A 221 1.94 44.11 -20.07
C SER A 221 1.16 44.55 -21.32
N GLY A 222 -0.17 44.39 -21.28
CA GLY A 222 -1.08 44.90 -22.29
C GLY A 222 -1.19 46.42 -22.16
N ASP A 223 -0.74 47.09 -23.22
CA ASP A 223 -0.86 48.52 -23.49
C ASP A 223 -2.30 49.03 -23.27
N ASN A 224 -2.42 50.13 -22.53
CA ASN A 224 -3.66 50.81 -22.19
C ASN A 224 -3.86 51.96 -23.15
N SER A 225 -4.35 51.68 -24.37
CA SER A 225 -4.75 52.71 -25.34
C SER A 225 -6.25 52.62 -25.68
N MET A 226 -6.98 53.54 -25.04
CA MET A 226 -8.26 54.14 -25.41
C MET A 226 -9.24 53.36 -26.33
N ARG A 227 -10.39 52.97 -25.77
CA ARG A 227 -11.66 52.97 -26.51
C ARG A 227 -12.73 53.76 -25.76
N LYS A 228 -13.15 54.86 -26.40
CA LYS A 228 -14.23 55.76 -25.98
C LYS A 228 -15.56 54.99 -25.82
N LYS A 229 -16.29 55.30 -24.75
CA LYS A 229 -17.69 54.88 -24.53
C LYS A 229 -18.63 55.65 -25.48
N PRO A 230 -19.66 55.01 -26.07
CA PRO A 230 -20.79 55.74 -26.61
C PRO A 230 -21.80 56.07 -25.49
N HIS A 231 -22.24 57.33 -25.48
CA HIS A 231 -23.35 57.85 -24.68
C HIS A 231 -24.68 57.16 -25.03
N LEU A 232 -25.46 56.80 -24.01
CA LEU A 232 -26.89 56.56 -24.10
C LEU A 232 -27.60 57.69 -23.33
N GLN A 233 -28.44 58.46 -24.03
CA GLN A 233 -29.38 59.40 -23.42
C GLN A 233 -30.61 58.65 -22.87
N PRO A 234 -31.22 59.12 -21.77
CA PRO A 234 -32.39 58.50 -21.18
C PRO A 234 -33.68 58.95 -21.89
N LYS A 235 -34.63 58.03 -22.08
CA LYS A 235 -36.03 58.37 -22.35
C LYS A 235 -36.83 58.22 -21.05
N GLY A 236 -37.48 59.30 -20.63
CA GLY A 236 -38.46 59.32 -19.56
C GLY A 236 -39.23 60.64 -19.57
N HIS A 237 -40.49 60.54 -20.03
CA HIS A 237 -41.62 61.50 -20.04
C HIS A 237 -41.44 62.89 -20.68
#